data_AF-A0A6B3I0R6-F1
#
_entry.id   AF-A0A6B3I0R6-F1
#
_cell.length_a   1.000
_cell.length_b   1.000
_cell.length_c   1.000
_cell.angle_alpha   90.00
_cell.angle_beta   90.00
_cell.angle_gamma   90.00
#
_symmetry.space_group_name_H-M   'P 1'
#
loop_
_entity.id
_entity.type
_entity.pdbx_description
1 polymer ?
#
loop_
_entity_poly.entity_id
_entity_poly.type
_entity_poly.pdbx_seq_one_letter_code
_entity_poly.pdbx_strand_id
1 'polypeptide(L)' 'VDRLVKSGLVSKRPNPNDGRGTLASITDKGREVVESATEDLVAMDFGLGVYDSEECAEIFAMLRPLRVAAQDFDEA' A
#
# COMPACT_ATOMS: atom_id res chain seq x y z
N VAL A 1 -2.60 11.57 5.44
CA VAL A 1 -3.20 10.77 6.55
C VAL A 1 -4.44 11.43 7.15
N ASP A 2 -4.49 12.75 7.36
CA ASP A 2 -5.60 13.37 8.12
C ASP A 2 -7.00 13.17 7.51
N ARG A 3 -7.10 13.08 6.17
CA ARG A 3 -8.37 12.68 5.51
C ARG A 3 -8.82 11.26 5.89
N LEU A 4 -7.89 10.31 5.98
CA LEU A 4 -8.19 8.93 6.40
C LEU A 4 -8.61 8.86 7.87
N VAL A 5 -8.03 9.72 8.71
CA VAL A 5 -8.45 9.88 10.11
C VAL A 5 -9.85 10.45 10.20
N LYS A 6 -10.13 11.52 9.45
CA LYS A 6 -11.47 12.13 9.39
C LYS A 6 -12.55 11.13 8.94
N SER A 7 -12.21 10.21 8.04
CA SER A 7 -13.10 9.15 7.57
C SER A 7 -13.21 7.94 8.52
N GLY A 8 -12.41 7.91 9.59
CA GLY A 8 -12.37 6.82 10.58
C GLY A 8 -11.65 5.55 10.10
N LEU A 9 -10.88 5.62 9.02
CA LEU A 9 -10.15 4.48 8.43
C LEU A 9 -8.76 4.29 9.07
N VAL A 10 -8.21 5.34 9.66
CA VAL A 10 -6.90 5.33 10.32
C VAL A 10 -7.01 6.08 11.64
N SER A 11 -6.28 5.62 12.66
CA SER A 11 -6.06 6.33 13.92
C SER A 11 -4.64 6.87 13.99
N LYS A 12 -4.46 8.00 14.69
CA LYS A 12 -3.14 8.60 14.97
C LYS A 12 -2.84 8.49 16.46
N ARG A 13 -1.60 8.14 16.80
CA ARG A 13 -1.12 8.10 18.19
C ARG A 13 0.33 8.64 18.25
N PRO A 14 0.74 9.36 19.31
CA PRO A 14 2.14 9.73 19.49
C PRO A 14 3.04 8.49 19.47
N ASN A 15 4.27 8.63 18.97
CA ASN A 15 5.26 7.57 19.01
C ASN A 15 5.57 7.23 20.47
N PRO A 16 5.32 6.00 20.95
CA PRO A 16 5.57 5.64 22.34
C PRO A 16 7.06 5.70 22.71
N ASN A 17 7.98 5.64 21.74
CA ASN A 17 9.41 5.58 21.99
C ASN A 17 10.02 6.96 22.28
N ASP A 18 9.56 8.02 21.60
CA ASP A 18 10.16 9.36 21.70
C ASP A 18 9.15 10.52 21.77
N GLY A 19 7.86 10.27 21.52
CA GLY A 19 6.81 11.29 21.49
C GLY A 19 6.94 12.35 20.38
N ARG A 20 8.04 12.38 19.63
CA ARG A 20 8.34 13.38 18.61
C ARG A 20 7.70 13.02 17.27
N GLY A 21 7.42 11.73 17.05
CA GLY A 21 6.68 11.23 15.89
C GLY A 21 5.20 10.99 16.15
N THR A 22 4.41 10.86 15.08
CA THR A 22 3.03 10.34 15.13
C THR A 22 2.97 9.04 14.33
N LEU A 23 2.52 7.96 14.98
CA LEU A 23 2.22 6.70 14.31
C LEU A 23 0.78 6.74 13.79
N ALA A 24 0.60 6.19 12.59
CA ALA A 24 -0.70 5.94 11.99
C ALA A 24 -0.98 4.44 12.03
N SER A 25 -2.19 4.05 12.44
CA SER A 25 -2.61 2.65 12.48
C SER A 25 -3.98 2.50 11.83
N ILE A 26 -4.12 1.52 10.94
CA ILE A 26 -5.40 1.20 10.31
C ILE A 26 -6.40 0.74 11.37
N THR A 27 -7.63 1.26 11.31
CA THR A 27 -8.72 0.85 12.19
C THR A 27 -9.39 -0.42 11.65
N ASP A 28 -10.24 -1.06 12.44
CA ASP A 28 -11.01 -2.23 11.97
C ASP A 28 -11.88 -1.88 10.75
N LYS A 29 -12.58 -0.74 10.81
CA LYS A 29 -13.29 -0.16 9.65
C LYS A 29 -12.37 0.06 8.45
N GLY A 30 -11.14 0.52 8.69
CA GLY A 30 -10.13 0.68 7.65
C GLY A 30 -9.76 -0.65 7.01
N ARG A 31 -9.65 -1.72 7.80
CA ARG A 31 -9.32 -3.06 7.31
C ARG A 31 -10.44 -3.63 6.44
N GLU A 32 -11.70 -3.46 6.84
CA GLU A 32 -12.86 -3.85 6.02
C GLU A 32 -12.84 -3.17 4.64
N VAL A 33 -12.50 -1.88 4.59
CA VAL A 33 -12.38 -1.14 3.32
C VAL A 33 -11.20 -1.64 2.48
N VAL A 34 -10.07 -1.97 3.12
CA VAL A 34 -8.91 -2.53 2.40
C VAL A 34 -9.26 -3.88 1.78
N GLU A 35 -9.97 -4.74 2.50
CA GLU A 35 -10.39 -6.04 1.99
C GLU A 35 -11.28 -5.88 0.76
N SER A 36 -12.38 -5.12 0.87
CA SER A 36 -13.27 -4.86 -0.27
C SER A 36 -12.56 -4.20 -1.46
N ALA A 37 -11.70 -3.21 -1.22
CA ALA A 37 -10.95 -2.56 -2.30
C ALA A 37 -9.94 -3.51 -2.96
N THR A 38 -9.34 -4.43 -2.19
CA THR A 38 -8.41 -5.43 -2.72
C THR A 38 -9.15 -6.43 -3.59
N GLU A 39 -10.32 -6.89 -3.18
CA GLU A 39 -11.18 -7.76 -3.99
C GLU A 39 -11.55 -7.10 -5.32
N ASP A 40 -11.98 -5.85 -5.30
CA ASP A 40 -12.32 -5.09 -6.51
C ASP A 40 -11.12 -4.95 -7.47
N LEU A 41 -9.93 -4.64 -6.93
CA LEU A 41 -8.70 -4.50 -7.71
C LEU A 41 -8.24 -5.83 -8.34
N VAL A 42 -8.33 -6.92 -7.58
CA VAL A 42 -8.02 -8.26 -8.08
C VAL A 42 -9.02 -8.68 -9.16
N ALA A 43 -10.31 -8.41 -8.96
CA ALA A 43 -11.37 -8.77 -9.92
C ALA A 43 -11.23 -8.06 -11.28
N MET A 44 -10.52 -6.92 -11.34
CA MET A 44 -10.19 -6.23 -12.58
C MET A 44 -8.75 -6.49 -13.07
N ASP A 45 -8.06 -7.49 -12.52
CA ASP A 45 -6.66 -7.82 -12.81
C ASP A 45 -5.72 -6.62 -12.65
N PHE A 46 -6.02 -5.71 -11.72
CA PHE A 46 -5.34 -4.41 -11.56
C PHE A 46 -5.28 -3.56 -12.85
N GLY A 47 -6.15 -3.82 -13.82
CA GLY A 47 -6.11 -3.21 -15.15
C GLY A 47 -5.01 -3.75 -16.07
N LEU A 48 -4.38 -4.87 -15.71
CA LEU A 48 -3.27 -5.51 -16.42
C LEU A 48 -3.68 -6.75 -17.22
N GLY A 49 -4.97 -7.05 -17.34
CA GLY A 49 -5.46 -8.26 -18.04
C GLY A 49 -5.14 -8.37 -19.54
N VAL A 50 -4.45 -7.38 -20.12
CA VAL A 50 -3.88 -7.46 -21.48
C VAL A 50 -2.53 -8.19 -21.50
N TYR A 51 -1.90 -8.38 -20.34
CA TYR A 51 -0.60 -9.02 -20.18
C TYR A 51 -0.77 -10.39 -19.52
N ASP A 52 0.04 -11.35 -19.92
CA ASP A 52 0.14 -12.62 -19.20
C ASP A 52 1.06 -12.53 -17.97
N SER A 53 1.22 -13.64 -17.26
CA SER A 53 2.03 -13.70 -16.04
C SER A 53 3.53 -13.48 -16.29
N GLU A 54 4.05 -13.87 -17.46
CA GLU A 54 5.45 -13.70 -17.82
C GLU A 54 5.73 -12.23 -18.13
N GLU A 55 4.87 -11.60 -18.94
CA GLU A 55 4.93 -10.17 -19.26
C GLU A 55 4.79 -9.31 -17.99
N CYS A 56 3.89 -9.67 -17.06
CA CYS A 56 3.77 -8.99 -15.78
C CYS A 56 5.04 -9.11 -14.92
N ALA A 57 5.71 -10.27 -14.95
CA ALA A 57 6.97 -10.48 -14.25
C ALA A 57 8.11 -9.63 -14.85
N GLU A 58 8.15 -9.50 -16.18
CA GLU A 58 9.10 -8.61 -16.86
C GLU A 58 8.88 -7.14 -16.50
N ILE A 59 7.62 -6.68 -16.52
CA ILE A 59 7.26 -5.31 -16.10
C ILE A 59 7.71 -5.07 -14.65
N PHE A 60 7.43 -6.02 -13.75
CA PHE A 60 7.89 -5.94 -12.37
C PHE A 60 9.42 -5.84 -12.27
N ALA A 61 10.15 -6.69 -12.99
CA ALA A 61 11.60 -6.70 -13.00
C ALA A 61 12.19 -5.38 -13.52
N MET A 62 11.58 -4.78 -14.55
CA MET A 62 11.99 -3.48 -15.10
C MET A 62 11.71 -2.32 -14.13
N LEU A 63 10.61 -2.36 -13.38
CA LEU A 63 10.24 -1.31 -12.44
C LEU A 63 10.97 -1.41 -11.10
N ARG A 64 11.43 -2.61 -10.69
CA ARG A 64 12.09 -2.82 -9.40
C ARG A 64 13.29 -1.90 -9.17
N PRO A 65 14.26 -1.73 -10.10
CA PRO A 65 15.38 -0.81 -9.91
C PRO A 65 14.96 0.63 -9.66
N LEU A 66 13.87 1.11 -10.29
CA LEU A 66 13.34 2.45 -10.04
C LEU A 66 12.84 2.61 -8.61
N ARG A 67 12.16 1.58 -8.08
CA ARG A 67 11.64 1.58 -6.71
C ARG A 67 12.76 1.44 -5.67
N VAL A 68 13.79 0.63 -5.96
CA VAL A 68 15.00 0.53 -5.14
C VAL A 68 15.77 1.85 -5.12
N ALA A 69 15.97 2.49 -6.27
CA ALA A 69 16.61 3.81 -6.34
C ALA A 69 15.82 4.90 -5.59
N ALA A 70 14.49 4.75 -5.52
CA ALA A 70 13.60 5.61 -4.72
C ALA A 70 13.59 5.25 -3.21
N GLN A 71 14.33 4.22 -2.79
CA GLN A 71 14.38 3.71 -1.42
C GLN A 71 13.04 3.16 -0.90
N ASP A 72 12.16 2.70 -1.80
CA ASP A 72 10.93 1.99 -1.42
C ASP A 72 11.22 0.60 -0.84
N PHE A 73 12.33 -0.01 -1.27
CA PHE A 73 12.77 -1.34 -0.88
C PHE A 73 14.29 -1.34 -0.66
N ASP A 74 14.74 -2.19 0.26
CA ASP A 74 16.16 -2.49 0.41
C ASP A 74 16.68 -3.29 -0.80
N GLU A 75 17.97 -3.13 -1.12
CA GLU A 75 18.67 -4.00 -2.06
C GLU A 75 18.78 -5.40 -1.45
N ALA A 76 17.83 -6.26 -1.79
CA ALA A 76 17.99 -7.72 -1.71
C ALA A 76 18.53 -8.28 -3.01
#